data_AF-A0A2D8G6X5-F1
#
_entry.id   AF-A0A2D8G6X5-F1
#
_cell.length_a   1.000
_cell.length_b   1.000
_cell.length_c   1.000
_cell.angle_alpha   90.00
_cell.angle_beta   90.00
_cell.angle_gamma   90.00
#
_symmetry.space_group_name_H-M   'P 1'
#
loop_
_entity.id
_entity.type
_entity.pdbx_description
1 polymer ?
#
loop_
_entity_poly.entity_id
_entity_poly.type
_entity_poly.pdbx_seq_one_letter_code
_entity_poly.pdbx_strand_id
1 'polypeptide(L)'
;MKRNLICCFGLAILIGGGTTLGTTIVIASEEPDTCSYNPINGNYIENGIEYSFGSWEHARLCAMDGRLPEIVMNRLGALGVKSIREEAERLKITNKEVANLRKNKGMKTQVTSDRGSLVK
;
A
#
# COMPACT_ATOMS: atom_id res chain seq x y z
N MET A 1 -28.50 37.94 -49.90
CA MET A 1 -28.23 39.24 -49.26
C MET A 1 -26.98 39.10 -48.41
N LYS A 2 -25.99 39.96 -48.68
CA LYS A 2 -24.66 40.05 -48.06
C LYS A 2 -24.75 40.93 -46.82
N ARG A 3 -24.16 40.53 -45.70
CA ARG A 3 -23.53 41.44 -44.72
C ARG A 3 -22.30 40.75 -44.10
N ASN A 4 -21.17 40.90 -44.79
CA ASN A 4 -19.85 40.77 -44.21
C ASN A 4 -19.63 41.97 -43.29
N LEU A 5 -19.16 41.76 -42.07
CA LEU A 5 -18.52 42.81 -41.28
C LEU A 5 -17.22 42.25 -40.69
N ILE A 6 -16.17 42.41 -41.48
CA ILE A 6 -14.77 42.20 -41.11
C ILE A 6 -14.31 43.53 -40.50
N CYS A 7 -14.00 43.53 -39.20
CA CYS A 7 -13.15 44.56 -38.59
C CYS A 7 -11.79 43.93 -38.30
N CYS A 8 -10.88 44.04 -39.26
CA CYS A 8 -9.45 43.86 -39.05
C CYS A 8 -8.92 45.02 -38.19
N PHE A 9 -8.09 44.73 -37.20
CA PHE A 9 -6.70 45.20 -37.04
C PHE A 9 -6.28 45.06 -35.58
N GLY A 10 -5.50 44.01 -35.30
CA GLY A 10 -4.96 43.72 -33.98
C GLY A 10 -3.99 42.56 -34.05
N LEU A 11 -2.89 42.80 -34.76
CA LEU A 11 -1.69 42.00 -34.93
C LEU A 11 -1.33 41.08 -33.72
N ALA A 12 -1.24 39.79 -34.02
CA ALA A 12 -0.36 38.75 -33.45
C ALA A 12 0.20 38.89 -32.02
N ILE A 13 -0.12 37.89 -31.17
CA ILE A 13 0.91 37.17 -30.40
C ILE A 13 0.57 35.67 -30.43
N LEU A 14 1.28 34.91 -31.28
CA LEU A 14 1.44 33.47 -31.12
C LEU A 14 2.45 33.25 -29.99
N ILE A 15 2.00 32.76 -28.84
CA ILE A 15 2.85 31.99 -27.93
C ILE A 15 2.17 30.65 -27.77
N GLY A 16 2.80 29.62 -28.33
CA GLY A 16 2.37 28.24 -28.18
C GLY A 16 2.38 27.84 -26.71
N GLY A 17 1.24 27.37 -26.23
CA GLY A 17 1.16 26.54 -25.04
C GLY A 17 0.65 25.20 -25.50
N GLY A 18 1.54 24.22 -25.66
CA GLY A 18 1.15 22.86 -25.99
C GLY A 18 0.12 22.38 -24.97
N THR A 19 -1.05 21.95 -25.44
CA THR A 19 -2.00 21.21 -24.62
C THR A 19 -1.35 19.88 -24.31
N THR A 20 -0.65 19.79 -23.18
CA THR A 20 -0.22 18.49 -22.68
C THR A 20 -1.49 17.71 -22.41
N LEU A 21 -1.67 16.61 -23.15
CA LEU A 21 -2.63 15.58 -22.79
C LEU A 21 -2.18 15.06 -21.42
N GLY A 22 -2.72 15.65 -20.36
CA GLY A 22 -2.45 15.27 -18.99
C GLY A 22 -3.05 13.90 -18.76
N THR A 23 -2.32 12.85 -19.13
CA THR A 23 -2.59 11.51 -18.64
C THR A 23 -2.38 11.55 -17.14
N THR A 24 -3.47 11.58 -16.37
CA THR A 24 -3.41 11.38 -14.93
C THR A 24 -2.95 9.95 -14.69
N ILE A 25 -1.66 9.77 -14.42
CA ILE A 25 -1.11 8.49 -14.01
C ILE A 25 -1.65 8.23 -12.60
N VAL A 26 -2.70 7.41 -12.50
CA VAL A 26 -3.17 6.90 -11.21
C VAL A 26 -2.18 5.83 -10.77
N ILE A 27 -1.16 6.23 -10.03
CA ILE A 27 -0.31 5.26 -9.31
C ILE A 27 -1.18 4.78 -8.15
N ALA A 28 -1.78 3.59 -8.28
CA ALA A 28 -2.41 2.92 -7.16
C ALA A 28 -1.30 2.66 -6.13
N SER A 29 -1.25 3.47 -5.07
CA SER A 29 -0.39 3.19 -3.93
C SER A 29 -0.96 1.94 -3.28
N GLU A 30 -0.36 0.79 -3.56
CA GLU A 30 -0.74 -0.48 -2.93
C GLU A 30 -0.44 -0.32 -1.43
N GLU A 31 -1.47 -0.04 -0.64
CA GLU A 31 -1.31 0.02 0.81
C GLU A 31 -0.75 -1.33 1.28
N PRO A 32 0.17 -1.33 2.26
CA PRO A 32 0.69 -2.58 2.79
C PRO A 32 -0.48 -3.42 3.31
N ASP A 33 -0.61 -4.66 2.83
CA ASP A 33 -1.58 -5.63 3.34
C ASP A 33 -1.19 -6.04 4.77
N THR A 34 -1.78 -5.36 5.75
CA THR A 34 -1.48 -5.45 7.17
C THR A 34 -2.56 -6.20 7.96
N CYS A 35 -3.34 -7.07 7.31
CA CYS A 35 -4.46 -7.79 7.95
C CYS A 35 -5.42 -6.88 8.72
N SER A 36 -5.80 -5.75 8.12
CA SER A 36 -6.68 -4.76 8.74
C SER A 36 -6.11 -4.05 9.97
N TYR A 37 -4.80 -4.07 10.17
CA TYR A 37 -4.16 -3.18 11.15
C TYR A 37 -3.68 -1.90 10.48
N ASN A 38 -3.97 -0.74 11.08
CA ASN A 38 -3.38 0.51 10.66
C ASN A 38 -1.85 0.45 10.89
N PRO A 39 -1.01 0.61 9.86
CA PRO A 39 0.44 0.48 10.00
C PRO A 39 1.08 1.58 10.86
N ILE A 40 0.40 2.71 11.04
CA ILE A 40 0.93 3.89 11.75
C ILE A 40 0.72 3.76 13.25
N ASN A 41 -0.52 3.49 13.67
CA ASN A 41 -0.90 3.47 15.09
C ASN A 41 -1.13 2.04 15.63
N GLY A 42 -1.19 1.04 14.77
CA GLY A 42 -1.39 -0.36 15.10
C GLY A 42 -2.83 -0.74 15.44
N ASN A 43 -3.80 0.18 15.33
CA ASN A 43 -5.19 -0.09 15.62
C ASN A 43 -5.79 -1.11 14.64
N TYR A 44 -6.72 -1.92 15.13
CA TYR A 44 -7.42 -2.91 14.33
C TYR A 44 -8.66 -2.28 13.69
N ILE A 45 -8.87 -2.51 12.40
CA ILE A 45 -9.98 -1.97 11.63
C ILE A 45 -10.90 -3.12 11.24
N GLU A 46 -12.16 -3.06 11.62
CA GLU A 46 -13.18 -4.03 11.23
C GLU A 46 -14.45 -3.30 10.84
N ASN A 47 -14.95 -3.56 9.61
CA ASN A 47 -16.14 -2.90 9.06
C ASN A 47 -16.07 -1.36 9.08
N GLY A 48 -14.87 -0.81 8.90
CA GLY A 48 -14.62 0.65 8.93
C GLY A 48 -14.55 1.26 10.34
N ILE A 49 -14.69 0.45 11.39
CA ILE A 49 -14.57 0.88 12.78
C ILE A 49 -13.16 0.58 13.28
N GLU A 50 -12.55 1.55 13.95
CA GLU A 50 -11.20 1.44 14.51
C GLU A 50 -11.24 1.05 15.99
N TYR A 51 -10.50 0.01 16.35
CA TYR A 51 -10.35 -0.53 17.70
C TYR A 51 -8.89 -0.46 18.13
N SER A 52 -8.64 -0.20 19.41
CA SER A 52 -7.26 -0.12 19.92
C SER A 52 -6.48 -1.43 19.77
N PHE A 53 -7.19 -2.57 19.78
CA PHE A 53 -6.62 -3.92 19.70
C PHE A 53 -7.52 -4.83 18.87
N GLY A 54 -6.91 -5.80 18.17
CA GLY A 54 -7.62 -6.95 17.58
C GLY A 54 -7.62 -8.16 18.52
N SER A 55 -8.24 -9.25 18.10
CA SER A 55 -8.20 -10.51 18.87
C SER A 55 -6.82 -11.15 18.82
N TRP A 56 -6.50 -11.98 19.83
CA TRP A 56 -5.28 -12.78 19.85
C TRP A 56 -5.16 -13.66 18.61
N GLU A 57 -6.25 -14.37 18.27
CA GLU A 57 -6.28 -15.30 17.14
C GLU A 57 -6.03 -14.60 15.80
N HIS A 58 -6.62 -13.41 15.60
CA HIS A 58 -6.39 -12.63 14.39
C HIS A 58 -4.94 -12.17 14.27
N ALA A 59 -4.37 -11.64 15.37
CA ALA A 59 -2.97 -11.23 15.40
C ALA A 59 -2.03 -12.42 15.16
N ARG A 60 -2.34 -13.59 15.72
CA ARG A 60 -1.59 -14.84 15.55
C ARG A 60 -1.57 -15.29 14.09
N LEU A 61 -2.73 -15.38 13.45
CA LEU A 61 -2.82 -15.75 12.03
C LEU A 61 -2.09 -14.74 11.14
N CYS A 62 -2.27 -13.45 11.39
CA CYS A 62 -1.56 -12.42 10.64
C CYS A 62 -0.04 -12.48 10.81
N ALA A 63 0.44 -12.80 12.01
CA ALA A 63 1.87 -13.01 12.26
C ALA A 63 2.41 -14.25 11.52
N MET A 64 1.65 -15.35 11.47
CA MET A 64 2.02 -16.53 10.69
C MET A 64 2.12 -16.23 9.19
N ASP A 65 1.33 -15.29 8.69
CA ASP A 65 1.37 -14.83 7.31
C ASP A 65 2.48 -13.80 7.02
N GLY A 66 3.22 -13.35 8.04
CA GLY A 66 4.27 -12.34 7.87
C GLY A 66 3.75 -10.94 7.52
N ARG A 67 2.52 -10.62 7.94
CA ARG A 67 1.83 -9.37 7.60
C ARG A 67 1.57 -8.47 8.82
N LEU A 68 1.89 -8.94 10.03
CA LEU A 68 1.60 -8.19 11.24
C LEU A 68 2.56 -6.98 11.35
N PRO A 69 2.04 -5.74 11.49
CA PRO A 69 2.88 -4.55 11.61
C PRO A 69 3.79 -4.60 12.85
N GLU A 70 4.95 -3.94 12.77
CA GLU A 70 5.92 -3.93 13.85
C GLU A 70 5.38 -3.32 15.15
N ILE A 71 4.59 -2.24 15.05
CA ILE A 71 3.92 -1.64 16.21
C ILE A 71 2.99 -2.62 16.93
N VAL A 72 2.33 -3.53 16.19
CA VAL A 72 1.47 -4.57 16.76
C VAL A 72 2.31 -5.71 17.31
N MET A 73 3.39 -6.11 16.62
CA MET A 73 4.35 -7.09 17.14
C MET A 73 4.91 -6.66 18.51
N ASN A 74 5.27 -5.39 18.68
CA ASN A 74 5.90 -4.89 19.90
C ASN A 74 5.02 -5.05 21.15
N ARG A 75 3.69 -5.04 20.98
CA ARG A 75 2.70 -5.22 22.06
C ARG A 75 2.08 -6.62 22.10
N LEU A 76 2.42 -7.51 21.17
CA LEU A 76 1.83 -8.84 21.06
C LEU A 76 2.08 -9.65 22.34
N GLY A 77 1.00 -10.17 22.93
CA GLY A 77 1.04 -10.99 24.15
C GLY A 77 1.36 -10.24 25.45
N ALA A 78 1.56 -8.91 25.43
CA ALA A 78 1.95 -8.15 26.62
C ALA A 78 0.96 -8.28 27.78
N LEU A 79 -0.34 -8.38 27.48
CA LEU A 79 -1.43 -8.54 28.44
C LEU A 79 -1.78 -10.01 28.72
N GLY A 80 -1.08 -10.96 28.12
CA GLY A 80 -1.36 -12.39 28.22
C GLY A 80 -0.68 -13.06 29.42
N VAL A 81 -1.17 -14.25 29.77
CA VAL A 81 -0.50 -15.17 30.71
C VAL A 81 0.81 -15.69 30.13
N LYS A 82 1.63 -16.37 30.96
CA LYS A 82 2.96 -16.86 30.56
C LYS A 82 2.98 -17.61 29.22
N SER A 83 2.05 -18.55 29.01
CA SER A 83 1.97 -19.31 27.76
C SER A 83 1.73 -18.44 26.52
N ILE A 84 0.86 -17.43 26.63
CA ILE A 84 0.58 -16.45 25.56
C ILE A 84 1.80 -15.60 25.27
N ARG A 85 2.55 -15.19 26.30
CA ARG A 85 3.78 -14.40 26.14
C ARG A 85 4.85 -15.21 25.41
N GLU A 86 5.05 -16.46 25.80
CA GLU A 86 6.00 -17.37 25.15
C GLU A 86 5.61 -17.64 23.68
N GLU A 87 4.33 -17.79 23.41
CA GLU A 87 3.83 -17.92 22.04
C GLU A 87 4.03 -16.63 21.23
N ALA A 88 3.78 -15.47 21.82
CA ALA A 88 3.99 -14.18 21.17
C ALA A 88 5.45 -13.99 20.74
N GLU A 89 6.43 -14.38 21.57
CA GLU A 89 7.84 -14.31 21.19
C GLU A 89 8.15 -15.19 19.97
N ARG A 90 7.58 -16.39 19.89
CA ARG A 90 7.72 -17.24 18.69
C ARG A 90 7.10 -16.58 17.45
N LEU A 91 5.89 -16.02 17.59
CA LEU A 91 5.19 -15.35 16.50
C LEU A 91 5.93 -14.11 15.99
N LYS A 92 6.60 -13.34 16.86
CA LYS A 92 7.45 -12.19 16.45
C LYS A 92 8.58 -12.64 15.52
N ILE A 93 9.19 -13.79 15.80
CA ILE A 93 10.25 -14.37 14.97
C ILE A 93 9.65 -14.83 13.63
N THR A 94 8.59 -15.64 13.69
CA THR A 94 7.90 -16.16 12.49
C THR A 94 7.44 -15.04 11.56
N ASN A 95 6.83 -13.97 12.09
CA ASN A 95 6.36 -12.86 11.27
C ASN A 95 7.50 -12.19 10.50
N LYS A 96 8.65 -11.95 11.16
CA LYS A 96 9.83 -11.37 10.51
C LYS A 96 10.37 -12.27 9.41
N GLU A 97 10.50 -13.57 9.67
CA GLU A 97 10.98 -14.55 8.69
C GLU A 97 10.06 -14.63 7.47
N VAL A 98 8.75 -14.79 7.68
CA VAL A 98 7.77 -14.89 6.60
C VAL A 98 7.66 -13.57 5.84
N ALA A 99 7.71 -12.42 6.50
CA ALA A 99 7.73 -11.11 5.84
C ALA A 99 8.92 -10.97 4.88
N ASN A 100 10.11 -11.40 5.30
CA ASN A 100 11.31 -11.37 4.44
C ASN A 100 11.17 -12.32 3.24
N LEU A 101 10.64 -13.53 3.46
CA LEU A 101 10.37 -14.48 2.38
C LEU A 101 9.36 -13.92 1.36
N ARG A 102 8.33 -13.22 1.83
CA ARG A 102 7.33 -12.58 0.97
C ARG A 102 7.94 -11.48 0.12
N LYS A 103 8.75 -10.60 0.72
CA LYS A 103 9.50 -9.54 0.00
C LYS A 103 10.38 -10.14 -1.09
N ASN A 104 11.11 -11.21 -0.78
CA ASN A 104 11.98 -11.89 -1.73
C ASN A 104 11.20 -12.57 -2.86
N LYS A 105 10.05 -13.19 -2.56
CA LYS A 105 9.15 -13.77 -3.58
C LYS A 105 8.54 -12.71 -4.48
N GLY A 106 8.04 -11.61 -3.92
CA GLY A 106 7.50 -10.48 -4.69
C GLY A 106 8.55 -9.87 -5.63
N MET A 107 9.77 -9.68 -5.14
CA MET A 107 10.90 -9.19 -5.95
C MET A 107 11.26 -10.17 -7.09
N LYS A 108 11.27 -11.49 -6.82
CA LYS A 108 11.53 -12.49 -7.86
C LYS A 108 10.47 -12.48 -8.97
N THR A 109 9.19 -12.31 -8.60
CA THR A 109 8.08 -12.25 -9.55
C THR A 109 8.12 -10.97 -10.41
N GLN A 110 8.45 -9.82 -9.83
CA GLN A 110 8.59 -8.55 -10.58
C GLN A 110 9.76 -8.59 -11.57
N VAL A 111 10.93 -9.08 -11.16
CA VAL A 111 12.10 -9.22 -12.05
C VAL A 111 11.83 -10.17 -13.24
N THR A 112 11.01 -11.21 -13.05
CA THR A 112 10.58 -12.08 -14.16
C THR A 112 9.53 -11.44 -15.07
N SER A 113 8.64 -10.60 -14.52
CA SER A 113 7.63 -9.86 -15.28
C SER A 113 8.27 -8.79 -16.18
N ASP A 114 9.24 -8.03 -15.65
CA ASP A 114 9.90 -6.95 -16.38
C ASP A 114 10.78 -7.46 -17.53
N ARG A 115 11.39 -8.65 -17.37
CA ARG A 115 12.14 -9.30 -18.47
C ARG A 115 11.24 -9.90 -19.55
N GLY A 116 10.01 -10.28 -19.22
CA GLY A 116 9.02 -10.75 -20.19
C GLY A 116 8.46 -9.64 -21.09
N SER A 117 8.54 -8.38 -20.65
CA SER A 117 8.07 -7.22 -21.42
C SER A 117 9.10 -6.62 -22.38
N LEU A 118 10.37 -7.06 -22.32
CA LEU A 118 11.46 -6.62 -23.21
C LEU A 118 11.70 -7.56 -24.41
N VAL A 119 10.84 -8.57 -24.59
CA VAL A 119 10.87 -9.48 -25.74
C VAL A 119 9.53 -9.42 -26.46
N LYS A 120 9.21 -8.26 -27.05
CA LYS A 120 8.16 -8.10 -28.07
C LYS A 120 8.48 -6.92 -28.96
#